data_AF-A0A7X3LAR1-F1
#
_entry.id   AF-A0A7X3LAR1-F1
#
_cell.length_a   1.000
_cell.length_b   1.000
_cell.length_c   1.000
_cell.angle_alpha   90.00
_cell.angle_beta   90.00
_cell.angle_gamma   90.00
#
_symmetry.space_group_name_H-M   'P 1'
#
loop_
_entity.id
_entity.type
_entity.pdbx_description
1 polymer ?
#
loop_
_entity_poly.entity_id
_entity_poly.type
_entity_poly.pdbx_seq_one_letter_code
_entity_poly.pdbx_strand_id
1 'polypeptide(L)'
;MSDVAEAELFGNDDWSVQADGIEHRDTGYFIARDALAARRAEGLWDWPLQMAEKRWCRPSLFREAFLAALDRFGIPRDAELIRSFALGYGIRAVVSPAAETFVTLADMLQPREVPASIRVTARPAIRTLTAAGA
;
A
#
# COMPACT_ATOMS: atom_id res chain seq x y z
N MET A 1 -32.58 2.26 -21.32
CA MET A 1 -31.93 3.56 -21.58
C MET A 1 -31.16 3.88 -20.31
N SER A 2 -29.85 3.79 -20.23
CA SER A 2 -28.79 3.96 -21.24
C SER A 2 -27.72 2.92 -20.94
N ASP A 3 -27.30 2.14 -21.93
CA ASP A 3 -26.28 2.46 -22.93
C ASP A 3 -24.98 1.80 -22.47
N VAL A 4 -24.28 1.22 -23.44
CA VAL A 4 -23.21 0.24 -23.25
C VAL A 4 -22.28 0.72 -22.14
N ALA A 5 -22.15 -0.06 -21.05
CA ALA A 5 -21.04 0.13 -20.13
C ALA A 5 -19.79 0.07 -20.99
N GLU A 6 -19.21 1.23 -21.30
CA GLU A 6 -17.92 1.33 -21.93
C GLU A 6 -17.02 0.42 -21.09
N ALA A 7 -16.40 -0.58 -21.75
CA ALA A 7 -15.94 -1.78 -21.06
C ALA A 7 -15.11 -1.42 -19.82
N GLU A 8 -15.72 -1.56 -18.65
CA GLU A 8 -15.12 -1.13 -17.39
C GLU A 8 -13.80 -1.89 -17.21
N LEU A 9 -12.71 -1.12 -17.14
CA LEU A 9 -11.35 -1.65 -17.03
C LEU A 9 -11.00 -1.92 -15.57
N PHE A 10 -11.60 -1.17 -14.65
CA PHE A 10 -11.48 -1.33 -13.21
C PHE A 10 -12.66 -0.66 -12.52
N GLY A 11 -13.10 -1.19 -11.37
CA GLY A 11 -14.17 -0.59 -10.58
C GLY A 11 -14.01 -0.84 -9.08
N ASN A 12 -14.25 0.19 -8.28
CA ASN A 12 -14.49 0.07 -6.83
C ASN A 12 -15.80 0.77 -6.44
N ASP A 13 -16.10 0.85 -5.15
CA ASP A 13 -17.37 1.37 -4.62
C ASP A 13 -17.73 2.77 -5.16
N ASP A 14 -16.74 3.65 -5.32
CA ASP A 14 -16.98 5.05 -5.70
C ASP A 14 -16.60 5.35 -7.16
N TRP A 15 -15.71 4.57 -7.77
CA TRP A 15 -15.09 4.89 -9.06
C TRP A 15 -15.14 3.76 -10.08
N SER A 16 -15.25 4.14 -11.33
CA SER A 16 -15.14 3.30 -12.52
C SER A 16 -14.02 3.84 -13.42
N VAL A 17 -13.17 2.95 -13.96
CA VAL A 17 -12.16 3.27 -14.97
C VAL A 17 -12.67 2.74 -16.30
N GLN A 18 -12.82 3.62 -17.27
CA GLN A 18 -13.31 3.34 -18.62
C GLN A 18 -12.17 3.55 -19.63
N ALA A 19 -12.42 3.41 -20.93
CA ALA A 19 -11.34 3.55 -21.92
C ALA A 19 -10.87 5.00 -22.08
N ASP A 20 -11.78 5.93 -21.82
CA ASP A 20 -11.66 7.36 -22.01
C ASP A 20 -11.31 8.14 -20.74
N GLY A 21 -11.39 7.53 -19.55
CA GLY A 21 -11.11 8.21 -18.29
C GLY A 21 -11.55 7.44 -17.04
N ILE A 22 -11.78 8.19 -15.97
CA ILE A 22 -12.33 7.67 -14.71
C ILE A 22 -13.57 8.47 -14.31
N GLU A 23 -14.59 7.78 -13.80
CA GLU A 23 -15.87 8.36 -13.42
C GLU A 23 -16.22 8.02 -11.97
N HIS A 24 -16.70 9.00 -11.22
CA HIS A 24 -17.29 8.79 -9.91
C HIS A 24 -18.75 8.37 -10.04
N ARG A 25 -19.10 7.18 -9.55
CA ARG A 25 -20.40 6.52 -9.81
C ARG A 25 -21.61 7.33 -9.34
N ASP A 26 -21.53 7.91 -8.14
CA ASP A 26 -22.70 8.61 -7.57
C ASP A 26 -22.89 10.03 -8.11
N THR A 27 -21.80 10.68 -8.56
CA THR A 27 -21.82 12.10 -8.94
C THR A 27 -21.76 12.30 -10.46
N GLY A 28 -21.39 11.26 -11.21
CA GLY A 28 -21.07 11.36 -12.63
C GLY A 28 -19.83 12.22 -12.91
N TYR A 29 -19.01 12.50 -11.88
CA TYR A 29 -17.83 13.34 -12.05
C TYR A 29 -16.78 12.57 -12.85
N PHE A 30 -16.45 13.09 -14.04
CA PHE A 30 -15.56 12.43 -14.98
C PHE A 30 -14.22 13.16 -15.10
N ILE A 31 -13.13 12.39 -15.09
CA ILE A 31 -11.77 12.85 -15.37
C ILE A 31 -11.29 12.14 -16.62
N ALA A 32 -11.12 12.92 -17.69
CA ALA A 32 -10.65 12.41 -18.97
C ALA A 32 -9.22 11.85 -18.87
N ARG A 33 -8.95 10.81 -19.66
CA ARG A 33 -7.67 10.10 -19.69
C ARG A 33 -6.49 11.02 -19.99
N ASP A 34 -6.66 11.94 -20.94
CA ASP A 34 -5.65 12.93 -21.32
C ASP A 34 -5.37 13.95 -20.20
N ALA A 35 -6.37 14.19 -19.34
CA ALA A 35 -6.22 15.05 -18.18
C ALA A 35 -5.55 14.35 -16.99
N LEU A 36 -5.49 13.01 -16.91
CA LEU A 36 -4.98 12.29 -15.73
C LEU A 36 -3.54 12.67 -15.36
N ALA A 37 -2.70 12.95 -16.37
CA ALA A 37 -1.30 13.35 -16.18
C ALA A 37 -1.10 14.85 -15.90
N ALA A 38 -2.17 15.63 -15.80
CA ALA A 38 -2.11 17.07 -15.62
C ALA A 38 -1.31 17.47 -14.38
N ARG A 39 -0.46 18.49 -14.55
CA ARG A 39 0.43 19.02 -13.52
C ARG A 39 0.10 20.47 -13.20
N ARG A 40 0.33 20.85 -11.95
CA ARG A 40 0.37 22.25 -11.52
C ARG A 40 1.73 22.88 -11.84
N ALA A 41 1.81 24.20 -11.70
CA ALA A 41 3.03 24.96 -11.98
C ALA A 41 4.24 24.50 -11.15
N GLU A 42 4.00 23.94 -9.96
CA GLU A 42 5.03 23.45 -9.03
C GLU A 42 5.48 22.00 -9.33
N GLY A 43 4.98 21.38 -10.41
CA GLY A 43 5.32 20.00 -10.81
C GLY A 43 4.48 18.91 -10.12
N LEU A 44 3.61 19.30 -9.19
CA LEU A 44 2.66 18.40 -8.52
C LEU A 44 1.57 17.92 -9.49
N TRP A 45 1.11 16.68 -9.29
CA TRP A 45 -0.09 16.17 -9.96
C TRP A 45 -1.32 16.94 -9.52
N ASP A 46 -2.14 17.34 -10.48
CA ASP A 46 -3.30 18.20 -10.23
C ASP A 46 -4.46 17.42 -9.60
N TRP A 47 -4.81 16.27 -10.17
CA TRP A 47 -5.99 15.51 -9.75
C TRP A 47 -6.00 15.02 -8.30
N PRO A 48 -4.90 14.50 -7.73
CA PRO A 48 -4.86 14.18 -6.31
C PRO A 48 -5.14 15.39 -5.40
N LEU A 49 -4.71 16.59 -5.80
CA LEU A 49 -4.96 17.82 -5.04
C LEU A 49 -6.41 18.30 -5.23
N GLN A 50 -6.90 18.33 -6.47
CA GLN A 50 -8.28 18.75 -6.75
C GLN A 50 -9.31 17.85 -6.06
N MET A 51 -9.08 16.54 -6.08
CA MET A 51 -10.00 15.57 -5.47
C MET A 51 -9.98 15.62 -3.94
N ALA A 52 -8.86 16.01 -3.33
CA ALA A 52 -8.79 16.23 -1.89
C ALA A 52 -9.66 17.39 -1.40
N GLU A 53 -9.94 18.38 -2.24
CA GLU A 53 -10.83 19.50 -1.91
C GLU A 53 -12.31 19.10 -1.91
N LYS A 54 -12.65 17.94 -2.48
CA LYS A 54 -14.05 17.50 -2.64
C LYS A 54 -14.48 16.63 -1.47
N ARG A 55 -15.45 17.12 -0.69
CA ARG A 55 -15.99 16.42 0.50
C ARG A 55 -16.59 15.04 0.19
N TRP A 56 -17.04 14.81 -1.04
CA TRP A 56 -17.59 13.53 -1.48
C TRP A 56 -16.52 12.53 -1.88
N CYS A 57 -15.28 12.96 -2.15
CA CYS A 57 -14.23 12.09 -2.65
C CYS A 57 -13.53 11.36 -1.50
N ARG A 58 -13.71 10.04 -1.43
CA ARG A 58 -13.03 9.20 -0.44
C ARG A 58 -11.58 8.96 -0.87
N PRO A 59 -10.57 9.40 -0.08
CA PRO A 59 -9.17 9.39 -0.50
C PRO A 59 -8.63 8.02 -0.94
N SER A 60 -8.99 6.97 -0.20
CA SER A 60 -8.52 5.60 -0.45
C SER A 60 -9.07 5.04 -1.76
N LEU A 61 -10.35 5.26 -2.03
CA LEU A 61 -11.05 4.73 -3.21
C LEU A 61 -10.63 5.50 -4.47
N PHE A 62 -10.48 6.82 -4.38
CA PHE A 62 -9.92 7.59 -5.49
C PHE A 62 -8.47 7.18 -5.79
N ARG A 63 -7.61 7.04 -4.75
CA ARG A 63 -6.22 6.63 -4.94
C ARG A 63 -6.12 5.29 -5.67
N GLU A 64 -6.93 4.32 -5.27
CA GLU A 64 -6.97 3.00 -5.90
C GLU A 64 -7.34 3.09 -7.38
N ALA A 65 -8.47 3.74 -7.71
CA ALA A 65 -8.93 3.88 -9.08
C ALA A 65 -7.97 4.70 -9.95
N PHE A 66 -7.42 5.79 -9.41
CA PHE A 66 -6.44 6.63 -10.09
C PHE A 66 -5.17 5.84 -10.42
N LEU A 67 -4.65 5.07 -9.48
CA LEU A 67 -3.48 4.22 -9.72
C LEU A 67 -3.79 3.14 -10.77
N ALA A 68 -4.94 2.47 -10.69
CA ALA A 68 -5.36 1.50 -11.70
C ALA A 68 -5.44 2.13 -13.10
N ALA A 69 -5.98 3.34 -13.21
CA ALA A 69 -6.02 4.09 -14.47
C ALA A 69 -4.62 4.43 -15.01
N LEU A 70 -3.69 4.91 -14.16
CA LEU A 70 -2.32 5.18 -14.60
C LEU A 70 -1.63 3.92 -15.15
N ASP A 71 -1.77 2.77 -14.48
CA ASP A 71 -1.22 1.51 -14.96
C ASP A 71 -1.85 1.09 -16.29
N ARG A 72 -3.19 1.20 -16.39
CA ARG A 72 -3.93 0.78 -17.58
C ARG A 72 -3.61 1.62 -18.81
N PHE A 73 -3.39 2.92 -18.61
CA PHE A 73 -3.10 3.87 -19.67
C PHE A 73 -1.61 4.05 -19.97
N GLY A 74 -0.73 3.40 -19.19
CA GLY A 74 0.71 3.49 -19.36
C GLY A 74 1.28 4.86 -18.98
N ILE A 75 0.65 5.55 -18.03
CA ILE A 75 1.11 6.86 -17.56
C ILE A 75 2.16 6.62 -16.46
N PRO A 76 3.42 7.06 -16.64
CA PRO A 76 4.47 6.80 -15.68
C PRO A 76 4.22 7.55 -14.37
N ARG A 77 4.45 6.83 -13.27
CA ARG A 77 4.41 7.37 -11.91
C ARG A 77 5.78 7.90 -11.54
N ASP A 78 5.80 9.02 -10.82
CA ASP A 78 7.02 9.65 -10.31
C ASP A 78 6.92 9.93 -8.80
N ALA A 79 8.00 10.45 -8.22
CA ALA A 79 8.04 10.79 -6.80
C ALA A 79 7.03 11.90 -6.45
N GLU A 80 6.74 12.82 -7.38
CA GLU A 80 5.79 13.90 -7.16
C GLU A 80 4.34 13.38 -7.05
N LEU A 81 4.01 12.21 -7.61
CA LEU A 81 2.70 11.59 -7.41
C LEU A 81 2.43 11.29 -5.94
N ILE A 82 3.41 10.67 -5.26
CA ILE A 82 3.31 10.33 -3.83
C ILE A 82 3.18 11.63 -3.02
N ARG A 83 3.97 12.65 -3.38
CA ARG A 83 3.92 13.96 -2.74
C ARG A 83 2.56 14.64 -2.89
N SER A 84 1.95 14.59 -4.08
CA SER A 84 0.61 15.14 -4.33
C SER A 84 -0.46 14.46 -3.49
N PHE A 85 -0.43 13.12 -3.37
CA PHE A 85 -1.36 12.42 -2.47
C PHE A 85 -1.14 12.79 -1.00
N ALA A 86 0.12 12.88 -0.55
CA ALA A 86 0.45 13.26 0.82
C ALA A 86 0.00 14.69 1.17
N LEU A 87 0.11 15.63 0.22
CA LEU A 87 -0.33 17.02 0.40
C LEU A 87 -1.85 17.16 0.37
N GLY A 88 -2.53 16.50 -0.58
CA GLY A 88 -3.98 16.61 -0.71
C GLY A 88 -4.71 15.95 0.45
N TYR A 89 -4.38 14.70 0.76
CA TYR A 89 -5.17 13.89 1.70
C TYR A 89 -4.55 13.80 3.10
N GLY A 90 -3.40 14.44 3.29
CA GLY A 90 -2.57 14.25 4.46
C GLY A 90 -1.83 12.91 4.43
N ILE A 91 -0.74 12.83 5.19
CA ILE A 91 -0.06 11.57 5.44
C ILE A 91 -0.94 10.74 6.40
N ARG A 92 -1.79 9.87 5.85
CA ARG A 92 -2.03 8.56 6.48
C ARG A 92 -1.04 7.57 5.91
N ALA A 93 0.26 7.87 6.06
CA ALA A 93 1.19 6.76 6.15
C ALA A 93 0.66 5.90 7.27
N VAL A 94 0.48 4.61 7.01
CA VAL A 94 0.60 3.63 8.08
C VAL A 94 2.05 3.74 8.56
N VAL A 95 2.32 4.81 9.30
CA VAL A 95 3.27 4.78 10.38
C VAL A 95 2.59 3.79 11.32
N SER A 96 3.06 2.53 11.30
CA SER A 96 3.03 1.68 12.49
C SER A 96 3.17 2.60 13.70
N PRO A 97 2.29 2.58 14.72
CA PRO A 97 2.20 3.65 15.72
C PRO A 97 3.58 3.93 16.29
N ALA A 98 4.28 4.88 15.66
CA ALA A 98 5.61 5.26 16.03
C ALA A 98 5.32 6.26 17.12
N ALA A 99 5.67 5.84 18.32
CA ALA A 99 5.47 6.49 19.59
C ALA A 99 5.32 8.02 19.44
N GLU A 100 4.34 8.58 20.15
CA GLU A 100 4.21 10.03 20.38
C GLU A 100 5.40 10.60 21.19
N THR A 101 6.59 10.01 21.07
CA THR A 101 7.78 10.31 21.86
C THR A 101 9.02 10.00 21.01
N PHE A 102 10.01 10.89 21.04
CA PHE A 102 11.33 10.63 20.47
C PHE A 102 11.91 9.34 21.07
N VAL A 103 12.14 8.34 20.23
CA VAL A 103 12.82 7.09 20.60
C VAL A 103 14.29 7.22 20.22
N THR A 104 15.19 6.84 21.11
CA THR A 104 16.63 6.95 20.85
C THR A 104 17.11 5.80 19.95
N LEU A 105 18.19 6.02 19.19
CA LEU A 105 18.79 4.97 18.36
C LEU A 105 19.16 3.72 19.17
N ALA A 106 19.50 3.89 20.45
CA ALA A 106 19.83 2.79 21.35
C ALA A 106 18.63 1.85 21.61
N ASP A 107 17.40 2.39 21.64
CA ASP A 107 16.19 1.60 21.87
C ASP A 107 15.77 0.79 20.62
N MET A 108 16.19 1.22 19.43
CA MET A 108 15.92 0.51 18.18
C MET A 108 16.89 -0.65 17.92
N LEU A 109 18.07 -0.64 18.55
CA LEU A 109 19.10 -1.64 18.34
C LEU A 109 19.03 -2.71 19.44
N GLN A 110 18.21 -3.74 19.22
CA GLN A 110 18.18 -4.89 20.11
C GLN A 110 19.48 -5.72 19.94
N PRO A 111 20.31 -5.89 20.99
CA PRO A 111 21.49 -6.73 20.91
C PRO A 111 21.06 -8.16 20.59
N ARG A 112 21.67 -8.74 19.54
CA ARG A 112 21.47 -10.15 19.22
C ARG A 112 21.98 -10.99 20.39
N GLU A 113 21.09 -11.57 21.18
CA GLU A 113 21.46 -12.49 22.25
C GLU A 113 22.23 -13.67 21.64
N VAL A 114 23.44 -13.90 22.16
CA VAL A 114 24.23 -15.08 21.80
C VAL A 114 23.58 -16.26 22.51
N PRO A 115 23.01 -17.25 21.80
CA PRO A 115 22.38 -18.39 22.46
C PRO A 115 23.43 -19.14 23.30
N ALA A 116 23.12 -19.31 24.59
CA ALA A 116 23.96 -20.05 25.52
C ALA A 116 24.18 -21.48 25.00
N SER A 117 25.45 -21.89 24.88
CA SER A 117 25.80 -23.25 24.48
C SER A 117 25.29 -24.25 25.54
N ILE A 118 24.29 -25.05 25.19
CA ILE A 118 23.79 -26.13 26.05
C ILE A 118 24.85 -27.23 26.12
N ARG A 119 25.42 -27.45 27.30
CA ARG A 119 26.22 -28.65 27.58
C ARG A 119 25.26 -29.84 27.77
N VAL A 120 25.24 -30.74 26.79
CA VAL A 120 24.54 -32.02 26.91
C VAL A 120 25.38 -32.95 27.78
N THR A 121 24.88 -33.26 28.98
CA THR A 121 25.42 -34.35 29.80
C THR A 121 24.96 -35.69 29.23
N ALA A 122 25.90 -36.47 28.68
CA ALA A 122 25.63 -37.81 28.18
C ALA A 122 25.26 -38.76 29.34
N ARG A 123 24.13 -39.46 29.21
CA ARG A 123 23.69 -40.52 30.13
C ARG A 123 24.52 -41.80 29.89
N PRO A 124 25.06 -42.46 30.92
CA PRO A 124 25.82 -43.69 30.72
C PRO A 124 24.88 -44.83 30.27
N ALA A 125 25.26 -45.52 29.21
CA ALA A 125 24.54 -46.67 28.68
C ALA A 125 24.76 -47.90 29.58
N ILE A 126 23.67 -48.48 30.09
CA ILE A 126 23.69 -49.75 30.81
C ILE A 126 23.82 -50.87 29.77
N ARG A 127 24.92 -51.61 29.80
CA ARG A 127 25.11 -52.85 29.03
C ARG A 127 24.48 -54.02 29.80
N THR A 128 23.36 -54.54 29.31
CA THR A 128 22.84 -55.84 29.75
C THR A 128 23.47 -56.96 28.93
N LEU A 129 24.35 -57.74 29.57
CA LEU A 129 24.69 -59.09 29.13
C LEU A 129 23.52 -60.01 29.50
N THR A 130 23.02 -60.81 28.56
CA THR A 130 22.33 -62.05 28.91
C THR A 130 22.95 -63.20 28.13
N ALA A 131 23.29 -64.24 28.88
CA ALA A 131 24.01 -65.42 28.46
C ALA A 131 23.07 -66.47 27.84
N ALA A 132 23.61 -67.23 26.90
CA ALA A 132 23.00 -68.42 26.31
C ALA A 132 23.25 -69.65 27.19
N GLY A 133 22.33 -70.63 27.11
CA GLY A 133 22.48 -72.00 27.61
C GLY A 133 21.19 -72.50 28.26
N ALA A 134 20.71 -73.72 28.04
CA ALA A 134 21.12 -74.85 27.20
C ALA A 134 19.88 -75.74 27.01
#